data_AF-A0A7S4MHC2-F1
#
_entry.id   AF-A0A7S4MHC2-F1
#
_cell.length_a   1.000
_cell.length_b   1.000
_cell.length_c   1.000
_cell.angle_alpha   90.00
_cell.angle_beta   90.00
_cell.angle_gamma   90.00
#
_symmetry.space_group_name_H-M   'P 1'
#
loop_
_entity.id
_entity.type
_entity.pdbx_description
1 polymer ?
#
loop_
_entity_poly.entity_id
_entity_poly.type
_entity_poly.pdbx_seq_one_letter_code
_entity_poly.pdbx_strand_id
1 'polypeptide(L)'
;SNLNITGIVFDQCSDTCIYTEKGNYTVVERCTFVNNGENANSGGSINSNSLVEIRDSVFRNNIIYSMNALGGGVGTVMIHGAAVSAKRARMFGCEFSNNAIIFNGQPSSKLIFAYGGAVYITESGNFTDCTFKNNSISSGFFYYASGGAIRCPEIISVSSTYIENVVETTGIGGGTTEATNSRFATGGAINADNSVYVLNNTFERNRAYSSGYSSYGGSFGGAINGGIMTIDS
;
A
#
# COMPACT_ATOMS: atom_id res chain seq x y z
N SER A 1 -1.15 14.99 21.69
CA SER A 1 -1.48 14.02 22.76
C SER A 1 -1.36 12.62 22.21
N ASN A 2 -1.03 11.64 23.05
CA ASN A 2 -1.05 10.24 22.63
C ASN A 2 -2.49 9.75 22.51
N LEU A 3 -2.78 8.96 21.48
CA LEU A 3 -4.11 8.42 21.21
C LEU A 3 -4.06 6.91 21.38
N ASN A 4 -4.84 6.37 22.32
CA ASN A 4 -4.96 4.94 22.56
C ASN A 4 -6.39 4.50 22.22
N ILE A 5 -6.51 3.55 21.29
CA ILE A 5 -7.79 3.04 20.80
C ILE A 5 -7.79 1.53 20.96
N THR A 6 -8.83 0.99 21.59
CA THR A 6 -8.90 -0.45 21.89
C THR A 6 -10.30 -1.01 21.73
N GLY A 7 -10.43 -2.16 21.06
CA GLY A 7 -11.68 -2.92 21.01
C GLY A 7 -12.78 -2.31 20.14
N ILE A 8 -12.46 -1.33 19.28
CA ILE A 8 -13.45 -0.63 18.45
C ILE A 8 -13.56 -1.30 17.08
N VAL A 9 -14.80 -1.37 16.58
CA VAL A 9 -15.10 -1.72 15.18
C VAL A 9 -15.40 -0.43 14.41
N PHE A 10 -14.66 -0.21 13.34
CA PHE A 10 -14.86 0.87 12.38
C PHE A 10 -15.34 0.26 11.06
N ASP A 11 -16.59 0.52 10.71
CA ASP A 11 -17.24 0.01 9.49
C ASP A 11 -17.81 1.17 8.68
N GLN A 12 -17.58 1.13 7.36
CA GLN A 12 -18.09 2.11 6.40
C GLN A 12 -17.73 3.57 6.72
N CYS A 13 -16.53 3.83 7.24
CA CYS A 13 -16.01 5.20 7.27
C CYS A 13 -15.89 5.71 5.82
N SER A 14 -16.54 6.84 5.54
CA SER A 14 -16.47 7.49 4.21
C SER A 14 -15.11 8.13 3.94
N ASP A 15 -14.38 8.48 5.02
CA ASP A 15 -13.03 9.02 5.03
C ASP A 15 -12.15 8.21 5.99
N THR A 16 -10.91 8.65 6.25
CA THR A 16 -10.04 8.05 7.27
C THR A 16 -10.73 7.97 8.64
N CYS A 17 -10.88 6.76 9.20
CA CYS A 17 -11.45 6.57 10.54
C CYS A 17 -10.59 7.16 11.67
N ILE A 18 -9.26 7.04 11.57
CA ILE A 18 -8.31 7.59 12.55
C ILE A 18 -7.28 8.47 11.84
N TYR A 19 -7.35 9.77 12.09
CA TYR A 19 -6.33 10.72 11.66
C TYR A 19 -5.47 11.18 12.84
N THR A 20 -4.14 11.17 12.67
CA THR A 20 -3.22 11.71 13.69
C THR A 20 -2.14 12.62 13.10
N GLU A 21 -2.03 13.82 13.68
CA GLU A 21 -1.05 14.82 13.29
C GLU A 21 0.38 14.48 13.73
N LYS A 22 1.34 15.20 13.13
CA LYS A 22 2.78 15.05 13.40
C LYS A 22 3.08 15.22 14.90
N GLY A 23 3.96 14.35 15.42
CA GLY A 23 4.47 14.43 16.79
C GLY A 23 3.64 13.66 17.83
N ASN A 24 2.47 13.13 17.45
CA ASN A 24 1.65 12.29 18.33
C ASN A 24 2.02 10.81 18.18
N TYR A 25 1.92 10.04 19.25
CA TYR A 25 2.05 8.58 19.19
C TYR A 25 0.66 7.95 19.29
N THR A 26 0.35 7.04 18.37
CA THR A 26 -0.96 6.37 18.30
C THR A 26 -0.80 4.89 18.55
N VAL A 27 -1.58 4.34 19.50
CA VAL A 27 -1.68 2.91 19.74
C VAL A 27 -3.08 2.44 19.37
N VAL A 28 -3.17 1.42 18.52
CA VAL A 28 -4.41 0.76 18.11
C VAL A 28 -4.30 -0.70 18.45
N GLU A 29 -5.18 -1.20 19.32
CA GLU A 29 -5.09 -2.57 19.82
C GLU A 29 -6.44 -3.27 19.73
N ARG A 30 -6.48 -4.53 19.26
CA ARG A 30 -7.71 -5.34 19.20
C ARG A 30 -8.88 -4.62 18.49
N CYS A 31 -8.58 -3.84 17.46
CA CYS A 31 -9.60 -3.11 16.68
C CYS A 31 -9.89 -3.83 15.36
N THR A 32 -11.07 -3.58 14.79
CA THR A 32 -11.43 -4.08 13.46
C THR A 32 -11.81 -2.90 12.56
N PHE A 33 -11.19 -2.82 11.39
CA PHE A 33 -11.47 -1.84 10.35
C PHE A 33 -11.96 -2.60 9.12
N VAL A 34 -13.24 -2.44 8.79
CA VAL A 34 -13.87 -3.20 7.71
C VAL A 34 -14.63 -2.30 6.76
N ASN A 35 -14.57 -2.58 5.47
CA ASN A 35 -15.29 -1.84 4.42
C ASN A 35 -15.08 -0.32 4.46
N ASN A 36 -13.93 0.15 4.94
CA ASN A 36 -13.62 1.58 4.92
C ASN A 36 -13.02 1.94 3.57
N GLY A 37 -13.28 3.14 3.09
CA GLY A 37 -12.84 3.49 1.77
C GLY A 37 -13.28 4.88 1.40
N GLU A 38 -12.41 5.57 0.67
CA GLU A 38 -12.65 6.93 0.26
C GLU A 38 -12.54 7.04 -1.27
N ASN A 39 -13.25 8.00 -1.84
CA ASN A 39 -12.99 8.52 -3.18
C ASN A 39 -11.81 9.53 -3.17
N ALA A 40 -10.71 9.20 -2.49
CA ALA A 40 -9.57 10.08 -2.34
C ALA A 40 -8.23 9.36 -2.49
N ASN A 41 -7.17 10.03 -2.05
CA ASN A 41 -5.79 9.68 -2.38
C ASN A 41 -4.99 9.14 -1.18
N SER A 42 -5.58 8.93 0.01
CA SER A 42 -4.79 8.45 1.16
C SER A 42 -5.57 7.74 2.27
N GLY A 43 -5.03 6.61 2.76
CA GLY A 43 -5.26 6.05 4.10
C GLY A 43 -6.72 5.79 4.46
N GLY A 44 -7.31 4.72 3.93
CA GLY A 44 -8.76 4.46 4.11
C GLY A 44 -9.18 4.23 5.56
N SER A 45 -8.39 3.56 6.40
CA SER A 45 -8.73 3.35 7.82
C SER A 45 -7.92 4.22 8.77
N ILE A 46 -6.60 4.28 8.59
CA ILE A 46 -5.69 5.05 9.45
C ILE A 46 -4.78 5.91 8.59
N ASN A 47 -4.70 7.20 8.91
CA ASN A 47 -3.75 8.14 8.32
C ASN A 47 -2.99 8.88 9.43
N SER A 48 -1.69 8.62 9.53
CA SER A 48 -0.84 9.21 10.56
C SER A 48 0.41 9.86 10.01
N ASN A 49 0.65 11.11 10.41
CA ASN A 49 1.90 11.81 10.12
C ASN A 49 3.00 11.54 11.17
N SER A 50 2.86 10.44 11.94
CA SER A 50 3.76 10.10 13.05
C SER A 50 3.94 8.58 13.19
N LEU A 51 4.41 8.12 14.36
CA LEU A 51 4.53 6.71 14.70
C LEU A 51 3.17 6.15 15.11
N VAL A 52 2.75 5.07 14.45
CA VAL A 52 1.61 4.25 14.86
C VAL A 52 2.10 2.88 15.31
N GLU A 53 1.60 2.41 16.44
CA GLU A 53 1.74 1.03 16.87
C GLU A 53 0.38 0.33 16.81
N ILE A 54 0.32 -0.79 16.09
CA ILE A 54 -0.90 -1.56 15.87
C ILE A 54 -0.68 -2.98 16.37
N ARG A 55 -1.61 -3.48 17.19
CA ARG A 55 -1.53 -4.81 17.80
C ARG A 55 -2.84 -5.55 17.64
N ASP A 56 -2.76 -6.83 17.28
CA ASP A 56 -3.89 -7.77 17.27
C ASP A 56 -5.15 -7.23 16.59
N SER A 57 -4.98 -6.46 15.51
CA SER A 57 -6.07 -5.75 14.84
C SER A 57 -6.30 -6.28 13.43
N VAL A 58 -7.53 -6.14 12.94
CA VAL A 58 -7.97 -6.66 11.64
C VAL A 58 -8.33 -5.52 10.71
N PHE A 59 -7.82 -5.55 9.49
CA PHE A 59 -8.12 -4.62 8.40
C PHE A 59 -8.63 -5.42 7.20
N ARG A 60 -9.93 -5.36 6.93
CA ARG A 60 -10.57 -6.18 5.89
C ARG A 60 -11.38 -5.36 4.90
N ASN A 61 -11.22 -5.63 3.61
CA ASN A 61 -11.99 -4.99 2.55
C ASN A 61 -11.90 -3.45 2.60
N ASN A 62 -10.77 -2.87 3.01
CA ASN A 62 -10.61 -1.42 2.95
C ASN A 62 -10.14 -1.05 1.55
N ILE A 63 -10.92 -0.24 0.82
CA ILE A 63 -10.72 0.00 -0.62
C ILE A 63 -10.69 1.49 -0.91
N ILE A 64 -9.62 1.94 -1.56
CA ILE A 64 -9.55 3.29 -2.11
C ILE A 64 -9.96 3.25 -3.58
N TYR A 65 -11.05 3.94 -3.91
CA TYR A 65 -11.49 4.15 -5.29
C TYR A 65 -11.07 5.55 -5.75
N SER A 66 -9.92 5.66 -6.38
CA SER A 66 -9.53 6.95 -6.94
C SER A 66 -10.17 7.11 -8.32
N MET A 67 -11.29 7.86 -8.35
CA MET A 67 -12.08 8.17 -9.56
C MET A 67 -11.93 9.61 -10.02
N ASN A 68 -11.27 10.46 -9.23
CA ASN A 68 -11.31 11.90 -9.49
C ASN A 68 -10.68 12.20 -10.85
N ALA A 69 -11.55 12.61 -11.78
CA ALA A 69 -11.20 13.17 -13.07
C ALA A 69 -10.32 14.39 -12.80
N LEU A 70 -9.02 14.18 -12.88
CA LEU A 70 -8.01 15.18 -12.71
C LEU A 70 -8.20 16.20 -13.85
N GLY A 71 -8.95 17.27 -13.58
CA GLY A 71 -9.16 18.38 -14.50
C GLY A 71 -7.83 18.78 -15.15
N GLY A 72 -7.90 19.15 -16.44
CA GLY A 72 -6.85 19.12 -17.48
C GLY A 72 -5.55 19.87 -17.22
N GLY A 73 -4.87 19.60 -16.11
CA GLY A 73 -3.53 20.06 -15.79
C GLY A 73 -2.52 18.92 -15.81
N VAL A 74 -1.29 19.24 -16.15
CA VAL A 74 -0.12 18.37 -15.93
C VAL A 74 0.17 18.32 -14.43
N GLY A 75 0.47 17.13 -13.90
CA GLY A 75 0.79 16.99 -12.48
C GLY A 75 1.07 15.56 -12.06
N THR A 76 1.30 15.37 -10.77
CA THR A 76 1.55 14.06 -10.15
C THR A 76 0.46 13.77 -9.13
N VAL A 77 -0.05 12.54 -9.12
CA VAL A 77 -0.98 12.04 -8.11
C VAL A 77 -0.36 10.86 -7.40
N MET A 78 -0.41 10.87 -6.08
CA MET A 78 0.05 9.77 -5.23
C MET A 78 -1.14 9.22 -4.47
N ILE A 79 -1.31 7.89 -4.51
CA ILE A 79 -2.34 7.17 -3.78
C ILE A 79 -1.65 6.29 -2.74
N HIS A 80 -1.98 6.49 -1.47
CA HIS A 80 -1.39 5.77 -0.34
C HIS A 80 -2.27 4.60 0.11
N GLY A 81 -1.70 3.69 0.90
CA GLY A 81 -2.30 2.41 1.25
C GLY A 81 -3.72 2.46 1.82
N ALA A 82 -4.51 1.45 1.45
CA ALA A 82 -5.95 1.46 1.68
C ALA A 82 -6.36 1.21 3.14
N ALA A 83 -5.56 0.45 3.90
CA ALA A 83 -5.81 0.25 5.33
C ALA A 83 -5.05 1.28 6.17
N VAL A 84 -3.72 1.38 5.99
CA VAL A 84 -2.86 2.20 6.84
C VAL A 84 -1.91 3.03 5.99
N SER A 85 -1.90 4.34 6.22
CA SER A 85 -0.87 5.27 5.76
C SER A 85 -0.21 5.91 6.97
N ALA A 86 1.09 5.69 7.18
CA ALA A 86 1.79 6.23 8.34
C ALA A 86 3.19 6.74 8.00
N LYS A 87 3.74 7.59 8.86
CA LYS A 87 5.14 8.00 8.75
C LYS A 87 6.08 6.88 9.20
N ARG A 88 5.80 6.29 10.35
CA ARG A 88 6.47 5.10 10.88
C ARG A 88 5.43 4.14 11.44
N ALA A 89 5.67 2.83 11.37
CA ALA A 89 4.77 1.85 11.94
C ALA A 89 5.47 0.70 12.66
N ARG A 90 4.80 0.19 13.69
CA ARG A 90 5.09 -1.10 14.30
C ARG A 90 3.80 -1.90 14.35
N MET A 91 3.78 -3.08 13.75
CA MET A 91 2.58 -3.91 13.64
C MET A 91 2.88 -5.31 14.17
N PHE A 92 2.02 -5.79 15.07
CA PHE A 92 2.18 -7.07 15.76
C PHE A 92 0.86 -7.85 15.70
N GLY A 93 0.88 -9.09 15.25
CA GLY A 93 -0.32 -9.95 15.30
C GLY A 93 -1.49 -9.46 14.45
N CYS A 94 -1.26 -8.64 13.43
CA CYS A 94 -2.33 -8.00 12.65
C CYS A 94 -2.73 -8.81 11.42
N GLU A 95 -4.00 -8.71 11.02
CA GLU A 95 -4.50 -9.27 9.76
C GLU A 95 -4.86 -8.15 8.78
N PHE A 96 -4.34 -8.22 7.56
CA PHE A 96 -4.70 -7.36 6.44
C PHE A 96 -5.23 -8.22 5.30
N SER A 97 -6.55 -8.22 5.08
CA SER A 97 -7.20 -9.03 4.05
C SER A 97 -8.02 -8.23 3.06
N ASN A 98 -7.83 -8.49 1.76
CA ASN A 98 -8.59 -7.87 0.67
C ASN A 98 -8.58 -6.33 0.68
N ASN A 99 -7.48 -5.69 1.12
CA ASN A 99 -7.36 -4.24 1.03
C ASN A 99 -6.84 -3.87 -0.36
N ALA A 100 -7.41 -2.84 -0.97
CA ALA A 100 -7.13 -2.55 -2.38
C ALA A 100 -7.05 -1.06 -2.69
N ILE A 101 -6.11 -0.72 -3.58
CA ILE A 101 -6.15 0.54 -4.32
C ILE A 101 -6.64 0.23 -5.74
N ILE A 102 -7.76 0.82 -6.12
CA ILE A 102 -8.36 0.66 -7.44
C ILE A 102 -8.48 2.04 -8.10
N PHE A 103 -7.84 2.21 -9.25
CA PHE A 103 -7.98 3.43 -10.06
C PHE A 103 -8.67 3.12 -11.38
N ASN A 104 -9.90 3.60 -11.49
CA ASN A 104 -10.78 3.49 -12.67
C ASN A 104 -10.92 4.83 -13.43
N GLY A 105 -10.12 5.83 -13.06
CA GLY A 105 -10.16 7.14 -13.71
C GLY A 105 -9.75 7.09 -15.19
N GLN A 106 -10.13 8.12 -15.95
CA GLN A 106 -9.72 8.28 -17.34
C GLN A 106 -8.23 8.62 -17.45
N PRO A 107 -7.56 8.30 -18.58
CA PRO A 107 -6.20 8.72 -18.82
C PRO A 107 -6.13 10.25 -18.73
N SER A 108 -5.28 10.74 -17.82
CA SER A 108 -4.96 12.15 -17.69
C SER A 108 -3.51 12.37 -18.10
N SER A 109 -3.12 13.60 -18.41
CA SER A 109 -1.71 13.98 -18.59
C SER A 109 -0.89 13.91 -17.29
N LYS A 110 -1.38 13.23 -16.24
CA LYS A 110 -0.75 13.16 -14.93
C LYS A 110 -0.05 11.83 -14.73
N LEU A 111 1.07 11.86 -14.03
CA LEU A 111 1.75 10.66 -13.55
C LEU A 111 1.07 10.19 -12.28
N ILE A 112 0.53 8.97 -12.30
CA ILE A 112 -0.20 8.40 -11.17
C ILE A 112 0.65 7.32 -10.52
N PHE A 113 0.89 7.49 -9.23
CA PHE A 113 1.66 6.60 -8.38
C PHE A 113 0.75 5.97 -7.34
N ALA A 114 0.88 4.67 -7.12
CA ALA A 114 0.15 3.95 -6.09
C ALA A 114 1.11 3.11 -5.23
N TYR A 115 0.94 3.19 -3.91
CA TYR A 115 1.88 2.62 -2.96
C TYR A 115 1.16 1.84 -1.87
N GLY A 116 1.55 0.57 -1.69
CA GLY A 116 1.16 -0.24 -0.54
C GLY A 116 -0.31 -0.64 -0.52
N GLY A 117 -0.79 -1.63 -1.28
CA GLY A 117 -2.22 -1.94 -1.39
C GLY A 117 -2.97 -2.04 -0.05
N ALA A 118 -2.32 -2.56 1.00
CA ALA A 118 -2.80 -2.44 2.38
C ALA A 118 -2.11 -1.32 3.16
N VAL A 119 -0.78 -1.31 3.18
CA VAL A 119 0.02 -0.48 4.09
C VAL A 119 1.05 0.35 3.33
N TYR A 120 1.02 1.66 3.55
CA TYR A 120 2.03 2.59 3.07
C TYR A 120 2.73 3.30 4.23
N ILE A 121 4.06 3.19 4.27
CA ILE A 121 4.92 3.84 5.26
C ILE A 121 5.92 4.74 4.54
N THR A 122 6.10 5.99 5.00
CA THR A 122 7.00 6.95 4.33
C THR A 122 8.44 6.95 4.86
N GLU A 123 8.69 6.43 6.06
CA GLU A 123 10.05 6.29 6.60
C GLU A 123 10.38 4.83 6.91
N SER A 124 9.95 4.33 8.07
CA SER A 124 10.36 3.01 8.54
C SER A 124 9.26 2.19 9.21
N GLY A 125 9.32 0.87 9.00
CA GLY A 125 8.31 -0.08 9.46
C GLY A 125 8.90 -1.32 10.13
N ASN A 126 8.15 -1.88 11.07
CA ASN A 126 8.39 -3.20 11.66
C ASN A 126 7.08 -4.00 11.64
N PHE A 127 7.12 -5.23 11.10
CA PHE A 127 5.95 -6.09 10.93
C PHE A 127 6.26 -7.48 11.46
N THR A 128 5.64 -7.86 12.57
CA THR A 128 5.88 -9.14 13.23
C THR A 128 4.56 -9.88 13.43
N ASP A 129 4.54 -11.17 13.14
CA ASP A 129 3.39 -12.05 13.25
C ASP A 129 2.12 -11.53 12.56
N CYS A 130 2.30 -10.79 11.47
CA CYS A 130 1.20 -10.27 10.67
C CYS A 130 0.87 -11.21 9.52
N THR A 131 -0.39 -11.16 9.06
CA THR A 131 -0.85 -11.85 7.85
C THR A 131 -1.38 -10.85 6.85
N PHE A 132 -0.81 -10.86 5.65
CA PHE A 132 -1.24 -10.06 4.50
C PHE A 132 -1.78 -11.00 3.42
N LYS A 133 -3.09 -10.94 3.18
CA LYS A 133 -3.77 -11.82 2.24
C LYS A 133 -4.59 -11.05 1.21
N ASN A 134 -4.44 -11.35 -0.08
CA ASN A 134 -5.25 -10.78 -1.15
C ASN A 134 -5.24 -9.24 -1.19
N ASN A 135 -4.17 -8.60 -0.75
CA ASN A 135 -4.06 -7.15 -0.86
C ASN A 135 -3.57 -6.78 -2.25
N SER A 136 -4.10 -5.68 -2.80
CA SER A 136 -3.81 -5.36 -4.19
C SER A 136 -3.68 -3.88 -4.51
N ILE A 137 -2.94 -3.63 -5.59
CA ILE A 137 -2.98 -2.38 -6.32
C ILE A 137 -3.34 -2.74 -7.76
N SER A 138 -4.42 -2.18 -8.29
CA SER A 138 -4.85 -2.44 -9.66
C SER A 138 -5.25 -1.17 -10.37
N SER A 139 -4.66 -0.92 -11.54
CA SER A 139 -5.17 0.09 -12.47
C SER A 139 -4.65 -0.08 -13.88
N GLY A 140 -5.46 0.39 -14.83
CA GLY A 140 -5.02 0.63 -16.18
C GLY A 140 -4.33 1.94 -16.47
N PHE A 141 -4.01 2.76 -15.47
CA PHE A 141 -3.42 4.09 -15.71
C PHE A 141 -2.28 4.46 -14.75
N PHE A 142 -1.84 3.56 -13.88
CA PHE A 142 -0.67 3.82 -13.05
C PHE A 142 0.61 3.88 -13.89
N TYR A 143 1.33 4.98 -13.72
CA TYR A 143 2.72 5.09 -14.18
C TYR A 143 3.60 4.15 -13.35
N TYR A 144 3.37 4.12 -12.04
CA TYR A 144 4.13 3.29 -11.11
C TYR A 144 3.24 2.79 -9.98
N ALA A 145 3.30 1.50 -9.71
CA ALA A 145 2.65 0.87 -8.57
C ALA A 145 3.66 -0.01 -7.82
N SER A 146 3.61 0.03 -6.49
CA SER A 146 4.45 -0.87 -5.70
C SER A 146 3.90 -1.30 -4.35
N GLY A 147 4.28 -2.51 -3.94
CA GLY A 147 3.91 -3.08 -2.65
C GLY A 147 2.45 -3.49 -2.60
N GLY A 148 2.06 -4.64 -3.15
CA GLY A 148 0.65 -5.05 -3.15
C GLY A 148 0.10 -5.24 -1.73
N ALA A 149 0.93 -5.65 -0.78
CA ALA A 149 0.63 -5.54 0.65
C ALA A 149 1.26 -4.30 1.27
N ILE A 150 2.60 -4.20 1.24
CA ILE A 150 3.37 -3.19 1.96
C ILE A 150 4.28 -2.43 1.02
N ARG A 151 4.24 -1.10 1.13
CA ARG A 151 5.28 -0.22 0.61
C ARG A 151 5.90 0.57 1.75
N CYS A 152 7.19 0.36 2.00
CA CYS A 152 7.93 0.97 3.10
C CYS A 152 9.40 1.15 2.73
N PRO A 153 9.96 2.37 2.65
CA PRO A 153 11.35 2.60 2.23
C PRO A 153 12.36 1.79 3.04
N GLU A 154 12.20 1.74 4.37
CA GLU A 154 13.08 1.01 5.27
C GLU A 154 12.27 0.04 6.14
N ILE A 155 12.49 -1.27 5.97
CA ILE A 155 11.88 -2.31 6.81
C ILE A 155 12.95 -2.85 7.74
N ILE A 156 12.83 -2.46 9.02
CA ILE A 156 13.80 -2.81 10.07
C ILE A 156 13.77 -4.31 10.35
N SER A 157 12.57 -4.90 10.38
CA SER A 157 12.37 -6.34 10.46
C SER A 157 10.99 -6.71 9.94
N VAL A 158 10.91 -7.82 9.23
CA VAL A 158 9.65 -8.45 8.84
C VAL A 158 9.68 -9.94 9.16
N SER A 159 8.68 -10.43 9.88
CA SER A 159 8.44 -11.85 10.18
C SER A 159 6.95 -12.11 10.11
N SER A 160 6.44 -12.43 8.93
CA SER A 160 5.01 -12.39 8.61
C SER A 160 4.66 -13.31 7.44
N THR A 161 3.36 -13.49 7.21
CA THR A 161 2.81 -14.32 6.14
C THR A 161 2.21 -13.44 5.04
N TYR A 162 2.53 -13.74 3.78
CA TYR A 162 2.10 -13.00 2.60
C TYR A 162 1.52 -13.96 1.55
N ILE A 163 0.21 -13.90 1.35
CA ILE A 163 -0.52 -14.80 0.46
C ILE A 163 -1.26 -13.98 -0.59
N GLU A 164 -1.02 -14.26 -1.87
CA GLU A 164 -1.80 -13.73 -2.99
C GLU A 164 -1.88 -12.19 -3.03
N ASN A 165 -0.81 -11.50 -2.63
CA ASN A 165 -0.75 -10.04 -2.76
C ASN A 165 -0.26 -9.66 -4.16
N VAL A 166 -0.93 -8.69 -4.77
CA VAL A 166 -0.79 -8.40 -6.21
C VAL A 166 -0.58 -6.92 -6.48
N VAL A 167 0.39 -6.61 -7.33
CA VAL A 167 0.46 -5.32 -8.01
C VAL A 167 0.20 -5.56 -9.49
N GLU A 168 -0.85 -4.94 -10.02
CA GLU A 168 -1.26 -5.07 -11.42
C GLU A 168 -1.42 -3.70 -12.07
N THR A 169 -0.65 -3.46 -13.12
CA THR A 169 -0.79 -2.25 -13.95
C THR A 169 -1.09 -2.63 -15.40
N THR A 170 -2.36 -2.52 -15.81
CA THR A 170 -2.85 -3.07 -17.08
C THR A 170 -3.57 -2.07 -17.96
N GLY A 171 -2.98 -1.61 -19.05
CA GLY A 171 -3.73 -0.71 -19.92
C GLY A 171 -3.02 -0.35 -21.21
N ILE A 172 -3.84 0.02 -22.17
CA ILE A 172 -3.44 0.48 -23.49
C ILE A 172 -2.95 1.91 -23.31
N GLY A 173 -1.76 2.23 -23.81
CA GLY A 173 -1.21 3.58 -23.80
C GLY A 173 -2.12 4.54 -24.56
N GLY A 174 -3.09 5.15 -23.87
CA GLY A 174 -3.97 6.18 -24.42
C GLY A 174 -3.35 7.57 -24.40
N GLY A 175 -2.12 7.69 -23.87
CA GLY A 175 -1.38 8.94 -23.88
C GLY A 175 -0.59 9.10 -25.17
N THR A 176 -0.66 10.29 -25.75
CA THR A 176 -0.01 10.65 -27.02
C THR A 176 1.51 10.86 -26.90
N THR A 177 2.11 10.58 -25.73
CA THR A 177 3.54 10.79 -25.47
C THR A 177 4.17 9.58 -24.77
N GLU A 178 5.40 9.23 -25.17
CA GLU A 178 6.15 8.07 -24.66
C GLU A 178 6.24 8.02 -23.12
N ALA A 179 6.36 9.18 -22.46
CA ALA A 179 6.46 9.30 -21.01
C ALA A 179 5.21 8.78 -20.26
N THR A 180 4.04 8.77 -20.90
CA THR A 180 2.79 8.26 -20.29
C THR A 180 2.57 6.76 -20.51
N ASN A 181 3.46 6.11 -21.27
CA ASN A 181 3.33 4.69 -21.64
C ASN A 181 4.22 3.76 -20.80
N SER A 182 5.16 4.31 -20.04
CA SER A 182 5.97 3.53 -19.08
C SER A 182 5.12 3.14 -17.88
N ARG A 183 5.05 1.84 -17.61
CA ARG A 183 4.25 1.27 -16.52
C ARG A 183 5.12 0.32 -15.72
N PHE A 184 5.20 0.59 -14.42
CA PHE A 184 6.00 -0.19 -13.50
C PHE A 184 5.13 -0.82 -12.43
N ALA A 185 5.34 -2.10 -12.20
CA ALA A 185 4.73 -2.85 -11.10
C ALA A 185 5.83 -3.54 -10.32
N THR A 186 5.90 -3.31 -9.00
CA THR A 186 6.98 -3.88 -8.19
C THR A 186 6.54 -4.37 -6.81
N GLY A 187 7.12 -5.48 -6.35
CA GLY A 187 6.88 -6.00 -5.00
C GLY A 187 5.42 -6.39 -4.77
N GLY A 188 5.00 -7.56 -5.27
CA GLY A 188 3.62 -8.05 -5.10
C GLY A 188 3.19 -8.14 -3.63
N ALA A 189 4.09 -8.58 -2.74
CA ALA A 189 3.89 -8.46 -1.30
C ALA A 189 4.55 -7.18 -0.76
N ILE A 190 5.87 -7.08 -0.86
CA ILE A 190 6.65 -6.02 -0.21
C ILE A 190 7.45 -5.25 -1.25
N ASN A 191 7.44 -3.93 -1.18
CA ASN A 191 8.45 -3.09 -1.80
C ASN A 191 9.13 -2.20 -0.74
N ALA A 192 10.46 -2.27 -0.69
CA ALA A 192 11.33 -1.39 0.08
C ALA A 192 12.41 -0.77 -0.81
N ASP A 193 12.67 0.54 -0.66
CA ASP A 193 13.67 1.22 -1.50
C ASP A 193 15.08 1.03 -0.95
N ASN A 194 15.24 1.14 0.37
CA ASN A 194 16.53 1.26 1.02
C ASN A 194 16.98 -0.11 1.53
N SER A 195 16.22 -0.69 2.45
CA SER A 195 16.59 -1.94 3.09
C SER A 195 15.37 -2.72 3.55
N VAL A 196 15.52 -4.05 3.54
CA VAL A 196 14.57 -5.00 4.11
C VAL A 196 15.30 -6.14 4.79
N TYR A 197 14.98 -6.37 6.06
CA TYR A 197 15.46 -7.53 6.82
C TYR A 197 14.33 -8.55 7.00
N VAL A 198 14.45 -9.68 6.29
CA VAL A 198 13.43 -10.72 6.17
C VAL A 198 13.81 -11.89 7.07
N LEU A 199 12.98 -12.17 8.08
CA LEU A 199 13.14 -13.25 9.05
C LEU A 199 11.92 -14.15 9.06
N ASN A 200 12.05 -15.47 8.85
CA ASN A 200 10.93 -16.43 9.04
C ASN A 200 9.62 -16.08 8.30
N ASN A 201 9.71 -15.61 7.05
CA ASN A 201 8.53 -15.21 6.29
C ASN A 201 7.99 -16.33 5.39
N THR A 202 6.68 -16.33 5.19
CA THR A 202 6.03 -17.17 4.17
C THR A 202 5.52 -16.30 3.03
N PHE A 203 5.94 -16.58 1.80
CA PHE A 203 5.44 -15.93 0.59
C PHE A 203 4.79 -16.96 -0.33
N GLU A 204 3.49 -16.83 -0.54
CA GLU A 204 2.72 -17.72 -1.42
C GLU A 204 1.97 -16.91 -2.48
N ARG A 205 2.17 -17.24 -3.77
CA ARG A 205 1.39 -16.69 -4.89
C ARG A 205 1.34 -15.15 -5.00
N ASN A 206 2.36 -14.45 -4.48
CA ASN A 206 2.48 -13.00 -4.64
C ASN A 206 2.98 -12.64 -6.05
N ARG A 207 2.45 -11.58 -6.65
CA ARG A 207 2.77 -11.21 -8.04
C ARG A 207 2.88 -9.69 -8.23
N ALA A 208 3.86 -9.28 -9.02
CA ALA A 208 3.89 -7.97 -9.66
C ALA A 208 3.77 -8.15 -11.17
N TYR A 209 2.85 -7.43 -11.80
CA TYR A 209 2.59 -7.51 -13.23
C TYR A 209 2.29 -6.14 -13.82
N SER A 210 2.94 -5.86 -14.94
CA SER A 210 2.71 -4.68 -15.78
C SER A 210 2.54 -5.15 -17.23
N SER A 211 1.45 -4.70 -17.87
CA SER A 211 1.25 -4.83 -19.31
C SER A 211 1.28 -3.43 -19.93
N GLY A 212 2.45 -3.01 -20.42
CA GLY A 212 2.68 -1.74 -21.11
C GLY A 212 3.59 -1.90 -22.32
N TYR A 213 3.67 -0.89 -23.18
CA TYR A 213 4.59 -0.88 -24.33
C TYR A 213 6.03 -1.12 -23.85
N SER A 214 6.67 -2.13 -24.42
CA SER A 214 7.88 -2.80 -23.93
C SER A 214 9.16 -1.95 -23.98
N SER A 215 9.11 -0.71 -24.46
CA SER A 215 10.31 0.12 -24.58
C SER A 215 10.79 0.67 -23.23
N TYR A 216 9.90 0.84 -22.24
CA TYR A 216 10.28 1.46 -20.96
C TYR A 216 9.58 0.89 -19.71
N GLY A 217 8.56 0.04 -19.82
CA GLY A 217 7.86 -0.57 -18.68
C GLY A 217 8.46 -1.91 -18.22
N GLY A 218 8.24 -2.29 -16.96
CA GLY A 218 8.76 -3.54 -16.40
C GLY A 218 8.08 -3.98 -15.10
N SER A 219 8.17 -5.28 -14.81
CA SER A 219 7.75 -5.86 -13.52
C SER A 219 8.98 -6.32 -12.75
N PHE A 220 9.13 -5.91 -11.49
CA PHE A 220 10.28 -6.27 -10.66
C PHE A 220 9.86 -6.83 -9.30
N GLY A 221 10.49 -7.93 -8.86
CA GLY A 221 10.26 -8.50 -7.53
C GLY A 221 8.84 -9.03 -7.33
N GLY A 222 8.57 -10.27 -7.78
CA GLY A 222 7.25 -10.88 -7.71
C GLY A 222 6.64 -10.86 -6.30
N ALA A 223 7.39 -11.34 -5.30
CA ALA A 223 7.00 -11.23 -3.89
C ALA A 223 7.62 -10.00 -3.21
N ILE A 224 8.94 -9.86 -3.28
CA ILE A 224 9.68 -8.76 -2.65
C ILE A 224 10.50 -8.01 -3.70
N ASN A 225 10.50 -6.68 -3.61
CA ASN A 225 11.49 -5.81 -4.24
C ASN A 225 12.19 -4.98 -3.15
N GLY A 226 13.53 -4.96 -3.14
CA GLY A 226 14.34 -4.37 -2.07
C GLY A 226 15.67 -3.84 -2.58
N GLY A 227 16.15 -2.71 -2.04
CA GLY A 227 17.51 -2.21 -2.28
C GLY A 227 18.57 -3.13 -1.69
N ILE A 228 18.76 -3.08 -0.36
CA ILE A 228 19.58 -4.04 0.40
C ILE A 228 18.67 -5.07 1.06
N MET A 229 18.87 -6.35 0.74
CA MET A 229 18.07 -7.44 1.28
C MET A 229 18.96 -8.38 2.10
N THR A 230 18.59 -8.55 3.36
CA THR A 230 19.17 -9.57 4.23
C THR A 230 18.08 -10.58 4.57
N ILE A 231 18.30 -11.86 4.26
CA ILE A 231 17.37 -12.95 4.52
C ILE A 231 18.05 -13.89 5.52
N ASP A 232 17.44 -14.04 6.69
CA ASP A 232 17.80 -15.05 7.67
C ASP A 232 16.67 -16.08 7.72
N SER A 233 17.03 -17.33 7.39
CA SER A 233 16.15 -18.49 7.32
C SER A 233 16.11 -19.28 8.63
#